data_AF-A0A2X3F948-F1
#
_entry.id   AF-A0A2X3F948-F1
#
_cell.length_a   1.000
_cell.length_b   1.000
_cell.length_c   1.000
_cell.angle_alpha   90.00
_cell.angle_beta   90.00
_cell.angle_gamma   90.00
#
_symmetry.space_group_name_H-M   'P 1'
#
loop_
_entity.id
_entity.type
_entity.pdbx_description
1 polymer ?
#
loop_
_entity_poly.entity_id
_entity_poly.type
_entity_poly.pdbx_seq_one_letter_code
_entity_poly.pdbx_strand_id
1 'polypeptide(L)'
;MTRIPVAFYLLSEEHTRHGQMTGQRAKVAGTVNGQPKTVALIRGVQFKGEIRRLSGDEEARMRQRYVKRFPVARMLSAPVWEIRPGRNQIYRQHAGFREKITLAA
;
A
#
# COMPACT_ATOMS: atom_id res chain seq x y z
N MET A 1 11.99 -7.20 21.32
CA MET A 1 11.48 -7.73 20.03
C MET A 1 11.38 -6.57 19.06
N THR A 2 12.28 -6.50 18.08
CA THR A 2 12.27 -5.43 17.06
C THR A 2 11.13 -5.70 16.10
N ARG A 3 10.08 -4.85 16.09
CA ARG A 3 8.93 -5.05 15.19
C ARG A 3 9.28 -4.62 13.77
N ILE A 4 8.81 -5.38 12.80
CA ILE A 4 9.02 -5.10 11.38
C ILE A 4 8.06 -3.97 10.97
N PRO A 5 8.56 -2.86 10.39
CA PRO A 5 7.69 -1.80 9.89
C PRO A 5 6.77 -2.33 8.80
N VAL A 6 5.46 -2.04 8.92
CA VAL A 6 4.44 -2.43 7.94
C VAL A 6 4.58 -1.60 6.67
N ALA A 7 4.53 -2.25 5.52
CA ALA A 7 4.54 -1.61 4.20
C ALA A 7 3.57 -2.32 3.24
N PHE A 8 3.03 -1.57 2.29
CA PHE A 8 2.27 -2.09 1.16
C PHE A 8 3.11 -2.00 -0.10
N TYR A 9 2.97 -2.98 -0.98
CA TYR A 9 3.67 -3.00 -2.27
C TYR A 9 2.65 -3.11 -3.41
N LEU A 10 2.90 -2.40 -4.49
CA LEU A 10 2.08 -2.40 -5.70
C LEU A 10 2.95 -2.31 -6.95
N LEU A 11 2.41 -2.78 -8.07
CA LEU A 11 2.98 -2.57 -9.39
C LEU A 11 2.16 -1.51 -10.11
N SER A 12 2.83 -0.50 -10.65
CA SER A 12 2.18 0.55 -11.43
C SER A 12 3.15 1.15 -12.44
N GLU A 13 2.67 1.31 -13.68
CA GLU A 13 3.42 2.01 -14.71
C GLU A 13 3.51 3.52 -14.39
N GLU A 14 4.65 4.12 -14.71
CA GLU A 14 4.93 5.54 -14.42
C GLU A 14 4.05 6.49 -15.24
N HIS A 15 3.66 6.09 -16.45
CA HIS A 15 2.84 6.90 -17.35
C HIS A 15 1.35 6.93 -16.97
N THR A 16 0.94 6.13 -15.99
CA THR A 16 -0.42 6.23 -15.45
C THR A 16 -0.61 7.59 -14.77
N ARG A 17 -1.85 8.09 -14.73
CA ARG A 17 -2.16 9.38 -14.09
C ARG A 17 -1.64 9.44 -12.64
N HIS A 18 -1.86 8.39 -11.84
CA HIS A 18 -1.37 8.34 -10.47
C HIS A 18 0.15 8.17 -10.38
N GLY A 19 0.79 7.47 -11.33
CA GLY A 19 2.24 7.40 -11.46
C GLY A 19 2.87 8.78 -11.68
N GLN A 20 2.33 9.55 -12.62
CA GLN A 20 2.77 10.93 -12.91
C GLN A 20 2.55 11.86 -11.71
N MET A 21 1.38 11.79 -11.06
CA MET A 21 1.08 12.59 -9.86
C MET A 21 2.00 12.26 -8.68
N THR A 22 2.49 11.02 -8.60
CA THR A 22 3.37 10.57 -7.52
C THR A 22 4.81 11.02 -7.76
N GLY A 23 5.26 11.12 -9.01
CA GLY A 23 6.68 11.26 -9.33
C GLY A 23 7.48 10.11 -8.70
N GLN A 24 8.70 10.36 -8.24
CA GLN A 24 9.49 9.32 -7.55
C GLN A 24 9.03 9.05 -6.10
N ARG A 25 8.36 10.03 -5.48
CA ARG A 25 7.96 9.98 -4.07
C ARG A 25 6.88 11.03 -3.77
N ALA A 26 5.83 10.63 -3.05
CA ALA A 26 4.76 11.55 -2.65
C ALA A 26 4.09 11.15 -1.33
N LYS A 27 3.42 12.11 -0.69
CA LYS A 27 2.47 11.81 0.39
C LYS A 27 1.18 11.27 -0.19
N VAL A 28 0.64 10.23 0.44
CA VAL A 28 -0.57 9.55 -0.01
C VAL A 28 -1.51 9.28 1.15
N ALA A 29 -2.80 9.19 0.82
CA ALA A 29 -3.80 8.54 1.65
C ALA A 29 -4.35 7.35 0.87
N GLY A 30 -4.60 6.24 1.56
CA GLY A 30 -5.09 5.01 0.94
C GLY A 30 -6.16 4.35 1.79
N THR A 31 -6.99 3.53 1.14
CA THR A 31 -8.01 2.69 1.79
C THR A 31 -7.91 1.28 1.25
N VAL A 32 -7.94 0.29 2.14
CA VAL A 32 -8.01 -1.13 1.82
C VAL A 32 -9.26 -1.68 2.49
N ASN A 33 -10.25 -2.07 1.70
CA ASN A 33 -11.52 -2.60 2.18
C ASN A 33 -11.96 -3.80 1.33
N GLY A 34 -12.88 -4.60 1.88
CA GLY A 34 -13.61 -5.56 1.05
C GLY A 34 -14.50 -4.87 0.01
N GLN A 35 -15.22 -5.66 -0.78
CA GLN A 35 -16.19 -5.17 -1.76
C GLN A 35 -17.65 -5.42 -1.31
N PRO A 36 -18.13 -4.82 -0.21
CA PRO A 36 -19.51 -4.98 0.20
C PRO A 36 -20.43 -4.17 -0.71
N LYS A 37 -21.64 -4.69 -0.95
CA LYS A 37 -22.68 -3.99 -1.73
C LYS A 37 -23.33 -2.82 -0.97
N THR A 38 -23.08 -2.71 0.34
CA THR A 38 -23.69 -1.71 1.21
C THR A 38 -22.61 -0.94 1.97
N VAL A 39 -22.70 0.40 1.95
CA VAL A 39 -21.74 1.31 2.62
C VAL A 39 -21.61 1.01 4.11
N ALA A 40 -22.72 0.71 4.78
CA ALA A 40 -22.76 0.34 6.20
C ALA A 40 -21.98 -0.96 6.53
N LEU A 41 -21.58 -1.74 5.53
CA LEU A 41 -20.80 -2.96 5.72
C LEU A 41 -19.33 -2.80 5.33
N ILE A 42 -18.89 -1.60 4.94
CA ILE A 42 -17.49 -1.33 4.63
C ILE A 42 -16.65 -1.58 5.89
N ARG A 43 -15.82 -2.60 5.79
CA ARG A 43 -14.78 -2.95 6.76
C ARG A 43 -13.44 -2.89 6.06
N GLY A 44 -12.49 -2.22 6.69
CA GLY A 44 -11.20 -2.00 6.07
C GLY A 44 -10.26 -1.19 6.92
N VAL A 45 -9.19 -0.75 6.27
CA VAL A 45 -8.14 0.06 6.83
C VAL A 45 -7.95 1.29 5.96
N GLN A 46 -7.98 2.47 6.56
CA GLN A 46 -7.54 3.70 5.94
C GLN A 46 -6.16 4.06 6.47
N PHE A 47 -5.31 4.64 5.64
CA PHE A 47 -4.03 5.13 6.09
C PHE A 47 -3.61 6.44 5.43
N LYS A 48 -2.72 7.17 6.10
CA LYS A 48 -1.86 8.19 5.47
C LYS A 48 -0.42 7.71 5.53
N GLY A 49 0.38 8.09 4.56
CA GLY A 49 1.76 7.63 4.45
C GLY A 49 2.50 8.26 3.29
N GLU A 50 3.55 7.57 2.88
CA GLU A 50 4.38 7.98 1.76
C GLU A 50 4.57 6.83 0.81
N ILE A 51 4.39 7.12 -0.48
CA ILE A 51 4.71 6.21 -1.56
C ILE A 51 6.07 6.58 -2.13
N ARG A 52 6.86 5.59 -2.53
CA ARG A 52 8.07 5.78 -3.33
C ARG A 52 8.24 4.67 -4.34
N ARG A 53 8.90 4.98 -5.45
CA ARG A 53 9.39 3.97 -6.39
C ARG A 53 10.58 3.25 -5.78
N LEU A 54 10.62 1.92 -5.91
CA LEU A 54 11.80 1.14 -5.60
C LEU A 54 12.74 1.12 -6.80
N SER A 55 14.01 0.81 -6.55
CA SER A 55 15.02 0.62 -7.59
C SER A 55 16.08 -0.39 -7.14
N GLY A 56 16.86 -0.88 -8.11
CA GLY A 56 17.99 -1.80 -7.87
C GLY A 56 17.59 -3.08 -7.13
N ASP A 57 18.47 -3.54 -6.23
CA ASP A 57 18.31 -4.79 -5.50
C ASP A 57 17.07 -4.81 -4.59
N GLU A 58 16.66 -3.65 -4.08
CA GLU A 58 15.45 -3.53 -3.27
C GLU A 58 14.20 -3.80 -4.11
N GLU A 59 14.14 -3.26 -5.32
CA GLU A 59 13.06 -3.54 -6.27
C GLU A 59 13.02 -5.02 -6.63
N ALA A 60 14.17 -5.61 -7.00
CA ALA A 60 14.25 -7.02 -7.38
C ALA A 60 13.74 -7.93 -6.25
N ARG A 61 14.18 -7.67 -5.01
CA ARG A 61 13.76 -8.42 -3.83
C ARG A 61 12.27 -8.31 -3.56
N MET A 62 11.70 -7.11 -3.64
CA MET A 62 10.26 -6.91 -3.40
C MET A 62 9.40 -7.44 -4.54
N ARG A 63 9.88 -7.36 -5.80
CA ARG A 63 9.22 -7.97 -6.96
C ARG A 63 9.10 -9.48 -6.79
N GLN A 64 10.17 -10.15 -6.37
CA GLN A 64 10.13 -11.60 -6.11
C GLN A 64 9.07 -11.96 -5.06
N ARG A 65 8.98 -11.18 -3.97
CA ARG A 65 7.94 -11.37 -2.94
C ARG A 65 6.54 -11.12 -3.50
N TYR A 66 6.35 -10.06 -4.28
CA TYR A 66 5.07 -9.73 -4.89
C TYR A 66 4.60 -10.82 -5.86
N VAL A 67 5.47 -11.27 -6.78
CA VAL A 67 5.18 -12.34 -7.75
C VAL A 67 4.94 -13.69 -7.07
N LYS A 68 5.65 -13.99 -5.97
CA LYS A 68 5.35 -15.19 -5.17
C LYS A 68 3.92 -15.18 -4.62
N ARG A 69 3.41 -14.00 -4.22
CA ARG A 69 2.04 -13.83 -3.74
C ARG A 69 1.01 -13.78 -4.87
N PHE A 70 1.39 -13.20 -6.01
CA PHE A 70 0.56 -12.98 -7.20
C PHE A 70 1.28 -13.47 -8.47
N PRO A 71 1.27 -14.78 -8.78
CA PRO A 71 2.05 -15.33 -9.89
C PRO A 71 1.74 -14.71 -11.26
N VAL A 72 0.48 -14.30 -11.47
CA VAL A 72 0.03 -13.60 -12.68
C VAL A 72 0.79 -12.29 -12.96
N ALA A 73 1.34 -11.66 -11.91
CA ALA A 73 2.10 -10.42 -12.04
C ALA A 73 3.50 -10.62 -12.65
N ARG A 74 3.95 -11.87 -12.87
CA ARG A 74 5.25 -12.16 -13.47
C ARG A 74 5.42 -11.55 -14.86
N MET A 75 4.34 -11.43 -15.62
CA MET A 75 4.34 -10.89 -16.98
C MET A 75 4.30 -9.35 -17.02
N LEU A 76 4.17 -8.68 -15.86
CA LEU A 76 4.07 -7.23 -15.80
C LEU A 76 5.45 -6.57 -15.68
N SER A 77 5.76 -5.66 -16.61
CA SER A 77 6.96 -4.81 -16.61
C SER A 77 6.92 -3.69 -15.57
N ALA A 78 5.72 -3.29 -15.14
CA ALA A 78 5.49 -2.16 -14.27
C ALA A 78 6.39 -2.16 -13.02
N PRO A 79 7.05 -1.05 -12.66
CA PRO A 79 7.96 -0.98 -11.52
C PRO A 79 7.26 -1.24 -10.18
N VAL A 80 8.06 -1.62 -9.18
CA VAL A 80 7.55 -1.83 -7.81
C VAL A 80 7.54 -0.51 -7.05
N TRP A 81 6.43 -0.24 -6.39
CA TRP A 81 6.26 0.88 -5.47
C TRP A 81 6.03 0.37 -4.05
N GLU A 82 6.55 1.11 -3.09
CA GLU A 82 6.33 0.87 -1.66
C GLU A 82 5.53 2.02 -1.07
N ILE A 83 4.50 1.70 -0.31
CA ILE A 83 3.79 2.64 0.54
C ILE A 83 4.09 2.32 2.00
N ARG A 84 4.67 3.29 2.71
CA ARG A 84 4.90 3.21 4.15
C ARG A 84 3.86 4.06 4.89
N PRO A 85 2.93 3.44 5.63
CA PRO A 85 2.01 4.16 6.50
C PRO A 85 2.79 4.94 7.57
N GLY A 86 2.34 6.15 7.88
CA GLY A 86 2.89 6.91 8.98
C GLY A 86 2.58 6.26 10.34
N ARG A 87 3.42 6.53 11.34
CA ARG A 87 3.13 6.15 12.73
C ARG A 87 1.76 6.67 13.14
N ASN A 88 0.90 5.79 13.66
CA ASN A 88 -0.45 6.10 14.12
C ASN A 88 -1.39 6.68 13.04
N GLN A 89 -1.05 6.48 11.76
CA GLN A 89 -1.86 6.96 10.64
C GLN A 89 -2.71 5.85 10.02
N ILE A 90 -2.87 4.72 10.69
CA ILE A 90 -3.74 3.63 10.27
C ILE A 90 -5.04 3.70 11.07
N TYR A 91 -6.17 3.54 10.40
CA TYR A 91 -7.50 3.58 10.99
C TYR A 91 -8.29 2.37 10.52
N ARG A 92 -8.88 1.62 11.44
CA ARG A 92 -9.84 0.57 11.12
C ARG A 92 -11.21 1.21 10.88
N GLN A 93 -11.88 0.82 9.81
CA GLN A 93 -13.28 1.17 9.57
C GLN A 93 -14.14 -0.05 9.87
N HIS A 94 -15.19 0.15 10.67
CA HIS A 94 -16.17 -0.85 11.07
C HIS A 94 -17.56 -0.27 11.02
N ALA A 95 -18.37 -0.68 10.04
CA ALA A 95 -19.81 -0.41 10.00
C ALA A 95 -20.23 1.02 10.42
N GLY A 96 -19.61 2.04 9.80
CA GLY A 96 -19.85 3.45 10.09
C GLY A 96 -18.97 4.07 11.20
N PHE A 97 -18.27 3.26 11.98
CA PHE A 97 -17.33 3.69 13.02
C PHE A 97 -15.87 3.63 12.55
N ARG A 98 -15.04 4.55 13.06
CA ARG A 98 -13.62 4.66 12.73
C ARG A 98 -12.78 4.59 14.01
N GLU A 99 -11.88 3.62 14.08
CA GLU A 99 -10.98 3.39 15.21
C GLU A 99 -9.53 3.62 14.78
N LYS A 100 -8.74 4.33 15.58
CA LYS A 100 -7.33 4.59 15.28
C LYS A 100 -6.47 3.40 15.71
N ILE A 101 -5.68 2.85 14.79
CA ILE A 101 -4.71 1.80 15.08
C ILE A 101 -3.34 2.45 15.29
N THR A 102 -2.80 2.32 16.49
CA THR A 102 -1.41 2.67 16.81
C THR A 102 -0.51 1.55 16.31
N LEU A 103 0.21 1.79 15.22
CA LEU A 103 1.34 0.93 14.84
C LEU A 103 2.49 1.20 15.82
N ALA A 104 2.61 0.36 16.84
CA ALA A 104 3.71 0.46 17.80
C ALA A 104 5.03 -0.05 17.20
N ALA A 105 6.09 0.72 17.44
CA ALA A 105 7.45 0.57 16.92
C ALA A 105 8.12 -0.76 17.29
#